data_AF-A0A4V0XD37-F1
#
_entry.id   AF-A0A4V0XD37-F1
#
_cell.length_a   1.000
_cell.length_b   1.000
_cell.length_c   1.000
_cell.angle_alpha   90.00
_cell.angle_beta   90.00
_cell.angle_gamma   90.00
#
_symmetry.space_group_name_H-M   'P 1'
#
loop_
_entity.id
_entity.type
_entity.pdbx_description
1 polymer ?
#
loop_
_entity_poly.entity_id
_entity_poly.type
_entity_poly.pdbx_seq_one_letter_code
_entity_poly.pdbx_strand_id
1 'polypeptide(L)'
;MRAPTNGCSHNERFTTRTQQALVLLLSQQLADAQFRRGDQAGSQRLWREVAALEIDPERITALLYGGQDSDDREAMRELDDAWLARQATAPQRGWSLQSLHLRRPRLPKRTLSPA
;
A
#
# COMPACT_ATOMS: atom_id res chain seq x y z
N MET A 1 -11.98 22.23 38.22
CA MET A 1 -12.37 20.81 38.11
C MET A 1 -12.92 20.59 36.69
N ARG A 2 -12.17 19.92 35.79
CA ARG A 2 -12.66 19.50 34.47
C ARG A 2 -12.31 18.02 34.32
N ALA A 3 -13.32 17.19 34.03
CA ALA A 3 -13.14 15.77 33.76
C ALA A 3 -12.62 15.57 32.33
N PRO A 4 -11.67 14.65 32.08
CA PRO A 4 -11.35 14.23 30.74
C PRO A 4 -12.39 13.23 30.24
N THR A 5 -13.02 13.54 29.11
CA THR A 5 -13.95 12.67 28.38
C THR A 5 -13.18 11.50 27.75
N ASN A 6 -13.16 10.35 28.42
CA ASN A 6 -12.56 9.09 27.95
C ASN A 6 -13.39 8.35 26.85
N GLY A 7 -14.24 9.06 26.10
CA GLY A 7 -15.19 8.46 25.15
C GLY A 7 -14.60 8.03 23.80
N CYS A 8 -13.49 8.61 23.34
CA CYS A 8 -12.94 8.35 22.00
C CYS A 8 -12.20 7.02 21.87
N SER A 9 -11.80 6.35 22.95
CA SER A 9 -10.82 5.25 22.88
C SER A 9 -11.33 3.89 22.39
N HIS A 10 -12.62 3.56 22.46
CA HIS A 10 -13.09 2.21 22.11
C HIS A 10 -13.52 2.09 20.64
N ASN A 11 -14.32 3.05 20.16
CA ASN A 11 -14.85 3.03 18.79
C ASN A 11 -13.73 3.21 17.75
N GLU A 12 -12.79 4.14 17.99
CA GLU A 12 -11.64 4.37 17.09
C GLU A 12 -10.68 3.16 17.01
N ARG A 13 -10.49 2.45 18.13
CA ARG A 13 -9.68 1.21 18.15
C ARG A 13 -10.41 0.07 17.45
N PHE A 14 -11.73 0.02 17.59
CA PHE A 14 -12.58 -0.97 16.92
C PHE A 14 -12.59 -0.76 15.41
N THR A 15 -12.75 0.48 14.93
CA THR A 15 -12.72 0.81 13.50
C THR A 15 -11.34 0.56 12.90
N THR A 16 -10.26 0.93 13.59
CA THR A 16 -8.89 0.66 13.12
C THR A 16 -8.62 -0.84 12.98
N ARG A 17 -9.01 -1.65 13.97
CA ARG A 17 -8.87 -3.12 13.89
C ARG A 17 -9.73 -3.73 12.80
N THR A 18 -10.95 -3.23 12.61
CA THR A 18 -11.85 -3.69 11.56
C THR A 18 -11.27 -3.39 10.19
N GLN A 19 -10.76 -2.17 9.99
CA GLN A 19 -10.10 -1.76 8.76
C GLN A 19 -8.84 -2.60 8.48
N GLN A 20 -8.01 -2.84 9.50
CA GLN A 20 -6.84 -3.71 9.35
C GLN A 20 -7.26 -5.14 8.95
N ALA A 21 -8.25 -5.73 9.62
CA ALA A 21 -8.74 -7.06 9.27
C ALA A 21 -9.22 -7.16 7.81
N LEU A 22 -9.89 -6.12 7.31
CA LEU A 22 -10.33 -6.03 5.93
C LEU A 22 -9.16 -5.96 4.94
N VAL A 23 -8.14 -5.15 5.24
CA VAL A 23 -6.90 -5.06 4.44
C VAL A 23 -6.19 -6.41 4.36
N LEU A 24 -6.05 -7.12 5.48
CA LEU A 24 -5.41 -8.43 5.50
C LEU A 24 -6.21 -9.45 4.68
N LEU A 25 -7.54 -9.46 4.82
CA LEU A 25 -8.41 -10.35 4.07
C LEU A 25 -8.32 -10.11 2.56
N LEU A 26 -8.40 -8.85 2.11
CA LEU A 26 -8.29 -8.52 0.68
C LEU A 26 -6.90 -8.86 0.13
N SER A 27 -5.84 -8.66 0.92
CA SER A 27 -4.48 -9.04 0.54
C SER A 27 -4.34 -10.54 0.34
N GLN A 28 -4.90 -11.35 1.24
CA GLN A 28 -4.89 -12.81 1.12
C GLN A 28 -5.68 -13.28 -0.12
N GLN A 29 -6.87 -12.72 -0.35
CA GLN A 29 -7.68 -13.05 -1.54
C GLN A 29 -6.98 -12.65 -2.84
N LEU A 30 -6.28 -11.51 -2.84
CA LEU A 30 -5.48 -11.06 -3.98
C LEU A 30 -4.28 -11.98 -4.21
N ALA A 31 -3.56 -12.38 -3.16
CA ALA A 31 -2.45 -13.32 -3.28
C ALA A 31 -2.91 -14.67 -3.85
N ASP A 32 -4.04 -15.18 -3.37
CA ASP A 32 -4.64 -16.41 -3.85
C ASP A 32 -5.11 -16.30 -5.31
N ALA A 33 -5.78 -15.19 -5.67
CA ALA A 33 -6.20 -14.93 -7.05
C ALA A 33 -5.00 -14.80 -8.00
N GLN A 34 -3.98 -14.01 -7.64
CA GLN A 34 -2.85 -13.69 -8.52
C GLN A 34 -1.83 -14.83 -8.60
N PHE A 35 -1.41 -15.35 -7.46
CA PHE A 35 -0.25 -16.25 -7.39
C PHE A 35 -0.65 -17.73 -7.41
N ARG A 36 -1.71 -18.11 -6.69
CA ARG A 36 -2.15 -19.51 -6.64
C ARG A 36 -3.00 -19.89 -7.84
N ARG A 37 -4.02 -19.09 -8.16
CA ARG A 37 -4.98 -19.42 -9.24
C ARG A 37 -4.62 -18.85 -10.61
N GLY A 38 -3.82 -17.78 -10.68
CA GLY A 38 -3.64 -17.02 -11.92
C GLY A 38 -4.95 -16.41 -12.46
N ASP A 39 -5.92 -16.16 -11.57
CA ASP A 39 -7.23 -15.62 -11.89
C ASP A 39 -7.17 -14.10 -12.06
N GLN A 40 -6.86 -13.68 -13.29
CA GLN A 40 -6.76 -12.27 -13.65
C GLN A 40 -8.08 -11.50 -13.45
N ALA A 41 -9.23 -12.11 -13.79
CA ALA A 41 -10.52 -11.44 -13.67
C ALA A 41 -10.94 -11.26 -12.21
N GLY A 42 -10.72 -12.28 -11.38
CA GLY A 42 -10.91 -12.21 -9.94
C GLY A 42 -10.00 -11.18 -9.29
N SER A 43 -8.71 -11.15 -9.68
CA SER A 43 -7.78 -10.14 -9.18
C SER A 43 -8.23 -8.71 -9.53
N GLN A 44 -8.65 -8.46 -10.78
CA GLN A 44 -9.16 -7.14 -11.18
C GLN A 44 -10.42 -6.73 -10.42
N ARG A 45 -11.32 -7.68 -10.14
CA ARG A 45 -12.49 -7.43 -9.30
C ARG A 45 -12.09 -7.02 -7.89
N LEU A 46 -11.15 -7.72 -7.27
CA LEU A 46 -10.66 -7.41 -5.92
C LEU A 46 -9.97 -6.04 -5.87
N TRP A 47 -9.19 -5.67 -6.89
CA TRP A 47 -8.61 -4.33 -6.97
C TRP A 47 -9.66 -3.22 -7.10
N ARG A 48 -10.78 -3.47 -7.79
CA ARG A 48 -11.92 -2.53 -7.81
C ARG A 48 -12.58 -2.41 -6.44
N GLU A 49 -12.64 -3.48 -5.67
CA GLU A 49 -13.16 -3.47 -4.30
C GLU A 49 -12.24 -2.69 -3.35
N VAL A 50 -10.92 -2.89 -3.44
CA VAL A 50 -9.91 -2.07 -2.74
C VAL A 50 -10.13 -0.58 -3.01
N ALA A 51 -10.32 -0.19 -4.28
CA ALA A 51 -10.59 1.19 -4.66
C ALA A 51 -11.94 1.71 -4.14
N ALA A 52 -13.00 0.89 -4.19
CA ALA A 52 -14.32 1.27 -3.69
C ALA A 52 -14.36 1.47 -2.17
N LEU A 53 -13.48 0.78 -1.45
CA LEU A 53 -13.30 0.90 0.00
C LEU A 53 -12.30 1.99 0.40
N GLU A 54 -11.78 2.76 -0.56
CA GLU A 54 -10.76 3.80 -0.36
C GLU A 54 -9.52 3.28 0.40
N ILE A 55 -9.18 2.00 0.20
CA ILE A 55 -7.98 1.40 0.76
C ILE A 55 -6.78 1.80 -0.10
N ASP A 56 -5.72 2.27 0.55
CA ASP A 56 -4.47 2.62 -0.13
C ASP A 56 -3.90 1.40 -0.89
N PRO A 57 -3.79 1.47 -2.24
CA PRO A 57 -3.25 0.37 -3.02
C PRO A 57 -1.78 0.07 -2.72
N GLU A 58 -0.99 1.05 -2.25
CA GLU A 58 0.39 0.82 -1.85
C GLU A 58 0.47 -0.05 -0.59
N ARG A 59 -0.49 0.06 0.33
CA ARG A 59 -0.60 -0.80 1.51
C ARG A 59 -0.81 -2.26 1.11
N ILE A 60 -1.79 -2.51 0.24
CA ILE A 60 -2.06 -3.85 -0.28
C ILE A 60 -0.86 -4.39 -1.04
N THR A 61 -0.22 -3.55 -1.87
CA THR A 61 0.99 -3.94 -2.64
C THR A 61 2.14 -4.32 -1.70
N ALA A 62 2.36 -3.56 -0.63
CA ALA A 62 3.40 -3.86 0.36
C ALA A 62 3.16 -5.21 1.05
N LEU A 63 1.90 -5.57 1.30
CA LEU A 63 1.54 -6.87 1.87
C LEU A 63 1.73 -8.02 0.87
N LEU A 64 1.30 -7.85 -0.38
CA LEU A 64 1.43 -8.87 -1.43
C LEU A 64 2.89 -9.21 -1.74
N TYR A 65 3.78 -8.22 -1.72
CA TYR A 65 5.18 -8.36 -2.10
C TYR A 65 6.15 -8.25 -0.91
N GLY A 66 5.65 -8.27 0.32
CA GLY A 66 6.46 -8.14 1.54
C GLY A 66 7.22 -9.42 1.93
N GLY A 67 7.06 -10.51 1.18
CA GLY A 67 7.79 -11.76 1.37
C GLY A 67 7.27 -12.65 2.50
N GLN A 68 6.15 -12.30 3.12
CA GLN A 68 5.47 -13.13 4.12
C GLN A 68 4.50 -14.11 3.44
N ASP A 69 4.24 -15.24 4.10
CA ASP A 69 3.17 -16.14 3.69
C ASP A 69 1.81 -15.46 3.90
N SER A 70 1.02 -15.36 2.84
CA SER A 70 -0.33 -14.78 2.87
C SER A 70 -1.31 -15.51 3.79
N ASP A 71 -1.05 -16.79 4.10
CA ASP A 71 -1.90 -17.59 4.99
C ASP A 71 -1.48 -17.48 6.47
N ASP A 72 -0.28 -16.94 6.76
CA ASP A 72 0.14 -16.61 8.12
C ASP A 72 -0.43 -15.24 8.53
N ARG A 73 -1.54 -15.30 9.25
CA ARG A 73 -2.26 -14.11 9.69
C ARG A 73 -1.46 -13.24 10.68
N GLU A 74 -0.60 -13.84 11.50
CA GLU A 74 0.20 -13.09 12.46
C GLU A 74 1.32 -12.33 11.76
N ALA A 75 2.06 -13.00 10.87
CA ALA A 75 3.09 -12.38 10.05
C ALA A 75 2.53 -11.25 9.18
N MET A 76 1.37 -11.47 8.57
CA MET A 76 0.66 -10.45 7.78
C MET A 76 0.25 -9.23 8.63
N ARG A 77 -0.19 -9.44 9.87
CA ARG A 77 -0.53 -8.34 10.80
C ARG A 77 0.73 -7.55 11.18
N GLU A 78 1.81 -8.22 11.52
CA GLU A 78 3.08 -7.56 11.88
C GLU A 78 3.65 -6.74 10.73
N LEU A 79 3.56 -7.26 9.50
CA LEU A 79 3.99 -6.54 8.31
C LEU A 79 3.15 -5.28 8.07
N ASP A 80 1.83 -5.37 8.26
CA ASP A 80 0.91 -4.25 8.14
C ASP A 80 1.16 -3.18 9.24
N ASP A 81 1.37 -3.61 10.48
CA ASP A 81 1.73 -2.72 11.60
C ASP A 81 3.05 -1.98 11.31
N ALA A 82 4.04 -2.69 10.78
CA ALA A 82 5.31 -2.08 10.36
C ALA A 82 5.13 -1.08 9.20
N TRP A 83 4.23 -1.36 8.26
CA TRP A 83 3.89 -0.43 7.18
C TRP A 83 3.23 0.84 7.72
N LEU A 84 2.25 0.71 8.63
CA LEU A 84 1.58 1.84 9.27
C LEU A 84 2.56 2.72 10.06
N ALA A 85 3.49 2.10 10.80
CA ALA A 85 4.52 2.83 11.53
C ALA A 85 5.47 3.61 10.60
N ARG A 86 5.81 3.04 9.43
CA ARG A 86 6.59 3.73 8.40
C ARG A 86 5.82 4.90 7.78
N GLN A 87 4.53 4.74 7.50
CA GLN A 87 3.71 5.82 6.95
C GLN A 87 3.49 6.97 7.94
N ALA A 88 3.41 6.67 9.24
CA ALA A 88 3.34 7.70 10.28
C ALA A 88 4.62 8.54 10.38
N THR A 89 5.77 7.99 9.96
CA THR A 89 7.09 8.65 10.05
C THR A 89 7.58 9.20 8.71
N ALA A 90 7.07 8.69 7.59
CA ALA A 90 7.44 9.15 6.26
C ALA A 90 6.75 10.49 5.95
N PRO A 91 7.47 11.52 5.48
CA PRO A 91 6.81 12.66 4.86
C PRO A 91 6.02 12.14 3.67
N GLN A 92 4.74 12.52 3.58
CA GLN A 92 3.85 12.24 2.44
C GLN A 92 4.63 12.41 1.13
N ARG A 93 5.11 11.30 0.55
CA ARG A 93 5.79 11.33 -0.74
C ARG A 93 4.71 11.47 -1.78
N GLY A 94 4.21 12.69 -1.90
CA GLY A 94 3.43 13.09 -3.06
C GLY A 94 4.32 12.84 -4.27
N TRP A 95 3.96 11.87 -5.08
CA TRP A 95 4.35 11.81 -6.48
C TRP A 95 3.69 13.01 -7.17
N SER A 96 4.09 14.23 -6.80
CA SER A 96 3.71 15.40 -7.54
C SER A 96 4.42 15.27 -8.88
N LEU A 97 3.68 15.43 -9.96
CA LEU A 97 4.22 15.51 -11.33
C LEU A 97 5.28 16.63 -11.45
N GLN A 98 5.42 17.50 -10.46
CA GLN A 98 6.45 18.52 -10.31
C GLN A 98 7.84 17.93 -10.00
N SER A 99 7.91 16.78 -9.33
CA SER A 99 9.16 16.09 -9.01
C SER A 99 9.76 15.32 -10.20
N LEU A 100 8.93 15.02 -11.21
CA LEU A 100 9.38 14.56 -12.53
C LEU A 100 9.84 15.74 -13.39
N HIS A 101 10.76 16.57 -12.86
CA HIS A 101 11.66 17.30 -13.72
C HIS A 101 12.57 16.29 -14.41
N LEU A 102 12.05 15.71 -15.49
CA LEU A 102 12.83 15.13 -16.57
C LEU A 102 13.71 16.23 -17.18
N ARG A 103 14.73 16.67 -16.42
CA ARG A 103 15.96 17.19 -17.00
C ARG A 103 16.60 16.01 -17.71
N ARG A 104 16.12 15.73 -18.93
CA ARG A 104 16.91 15.02 -19.93
C ARG A 104 18.26 15.75 -19.98
N PRO A 105 19.39 15.14 -19.59
CA PRO A 105 20.66 15.69 -20.02
C PRO A 105 20.63 15.67 -21.54
N ARG A 106 20.76 16.84 -22.17
CA ARG A 106 20.94 16.92 -23.62
C ARG A 106 22.21 16.13 -23.92
N LEU A 107 22.04 14.99 -24.59
CA LEU A 107 23.14 14.19 -25.10
C LEU A 107 24.05 15.14 -25.92
N PRO A 108 25.36 15.23 -25.64
CA PRO A 108 26.25 16.06 -26.44
C PRO A 108 26.23 15.55 -27.88
N LYS A 109 26.02 16.46 -28.84
CA LYS A 109 26.11 16.14 -30.27
C LYS A 109 27.52 15.62 -30.56
N ARG A 110 27.65 14.32 -30.87
CA ARG A 110 28.87 13.78 -31.47
C ARG A 110 29.09 14.50 -32.80
N THR A 111 30.04 15.43 -32.84
CA THR A 111 30.61 15.91 -34.09
C THR A 111 31.41 14.76 -34.69
N LEU A 112 30.90 14.14 -35.75
CA LEU A 112 31.69 13.29 -36.61
C LEU A 112 32.63 14.21 -37.39
N SER A 113 33.92 14.21 -37.03
CA SER A 113 34.95 14.82 -37.88
C SER A 113 35.06 14.01 -39.17
N PRO A 114 34.99 14.64 -40.35
CA PRO A 114 35.49 14.02 -41.57
C PRO A 114 37.03 14.03 -41.55
N ALA A 115 37.60 13.05 -42.25
CA ALA A 115 39.03 12.72 -42.34
C ALA A 115 39.94 13.90 -42.72
#